data_AF-A0A7V6Z3I9-F1
#
_entry.id   AF-A0A7V6Z3I9-F1
#
_cell.length_a   1.000
_cell.length_b   1.000
_cell.length_c   1.000
_cell.angle_alpha   90.00
_cell.angle_beta   90.00
_cell.angle_gamma   90.00
#
_symmetry.space_group_name_H-M   'P 1'
#
loop_
_entity.id
_entity.type
_entity.pdbx_description
1 polymer ?
#
loop_
_entity_poly.entity_id
_entity_poly.type
_entity_poly.pdbx_seq_one_letter_code
_entity_poly.pdbx_strand_id
1 'polypeptide(L)'
;MLLRELRSTLRGCRTVLDVGCGNTSPLRFLPSLLLTGVDGYAPALEEARKNRTHDEYLLGGDVTHLGALFPDRRFDACVALDG
;
A
#
# COMPACT_ATOMS: atom_id res chain seq x y z
N MET A 1 -0.90 -16.91 -9.07
CA MET A 1 -0.13 -16.33 -10.18
C MET A 1 0.38 -14.95 -9.80
N LEU A 2 -0.51 -14.02 -9.41
CA LEU A 2 -0.21 -12.64 -8.99
C LEU A 2 0.92 -12.47 -7.96
N LEU A 3 0.95 -13.26 -6.87
CA LEU A 3 1.97 -13.08 -5.83
C LEU A 3 3.42 -13.30 -6.33
N ARG A 4 3.63 -14.21 -7.29
CA ARG A 4 4.96 -14.44 -7.88
C ARG A 4 5.40 -13.26 -8.74
N GLU A 5 4.47 -12.68 -9.49
CA GLU A 5 4.70 -11.49 -10.32
C GLU A 5 5.02 -10.28 -9.43
N LEU A 6 4.20 -10.02 -8.41
CA LEU A 6 4.45 -8.94 -7.43
C LEU A 6 5.83 -9.10 -6.78
N ARG A 7 6.19 -10.31 -6.34
CA ARG A 7 7.52 -10.57 -5.76
C ARG A 7 8.66 -10.33 -6.74
N SER A 8 8.48 -10.66 -8.01
CA SER A 8 9.51 -10.44 -9.04
C SER A 8 9.65 -8.97 -9.40
N THR A 9 8.52 -8.27 -9.58
CA THR A 9 8.48 -6.85 -9.96
C THR A 9 9.02 -5.96 -8.85
N LEU A 10 8.69 -6.26 -7.59
CA LEU A 10 9.15 -5.50 -6.42
C LEU A 10 10.50 -5.99 -5.88
N ARG A 11 11.24 -6.80 -6.65
CA ARG A 11 12.54 -7.33 -6.23
C ARG A 11 13.53 -6.19 -6.03
N GLY A 12 14.05 -6.05 -4.81
CA GLY A 12 15.02 -5.00 -4.44
C GLY A 12 14.37 -3.74 -3.89
N CYS A 13 13.04 -3.61 -3.94
CA CYS A 13 12.32 -2.57 -3.20
C CYS A 13 12.35 -2.89 -1.70
N ARG A 14 12.41 -1.84 -0.88
CA ARG A 14 12.30 -1.93 0.58
C ARG A 14 11.06 -1.19 1.09
N THR A 15 10.70 -0.07 0.47
CA THR A 15 9.56 0.78 0.86
C THR A 15 8.56 0.84 -0.28
N VAL A 16 7.29 0.54 0.00
CA VAL A 16 6.23 0.51 -1.01
C VAL A 16 5.00 1.27 -0.51
N LEU A 17 4.51 2.17 -1.36
CA LEU A 17 3.21 2.82 -1.19
C LEU A 17 2.14 2.00 -1.92
N ASP A 18 1.12 1.56 -1.20
CA ASP A 18 -0.07 0.89 -1.75
C ASP A 18 -1.24 1.89 -1.78
N VAL A 19 -1.68 2.26 -2.98
CA VAL A 19 -2.67 3.32 -3.23
C VAL A 19 -4.04 2.70 -3.51
N GLY A 20 -5.04 3.12 -2.74
CA GLY A 20 -6.34 2.44 -2.73
C GLY A 20 -6.21 1.07 -2.09
N CYS A 21 -5.52 0.98 -0.95
CA CYS A 21 -5.06 -0.30 -0.41
C CYS A 21 -6.18 -1.21 0.11
N GLY A 22 -7.40 -0.69 0.26
CA GLY A 22 -8.57 -1.44 0.71
C GLY A 22 -8.35 -2.13 2.05
N ASN A 23 -9.00 -3.28 2.25
CA ASN A 23 -8.93 -4.07 3.49
C ASN A 23 -8.05 -5.35 3.38
N THR A 24 -7.67 -5.76 2.16
CA THR A 24 -7.05 -7.06 1.88
C THR A 24 -5.98 -7.03 0.78
N SER A 25 -4.98 -6.14 0.89
CA SER A 25 -3.86 -6.10 -0.06
C SER A 25 -3.05 -7.42 -0.09
N PRO A 26 -2.73 -7.97 -1.29
CA PRO A 26 -1.85 -9.12 -1.42
C PRO A 26 -0.37 -8.81 -1.09
N LEU A 27 0.01 -7.52 -1.00
CA LEU A 27 1.37 -7.11 -0.65
C LEU A 27 1.76 -7.56 0.76
N ARG A 28 0.78 -7.77 1.65
CA ARG A 28 1.00 -8.32 3.00
C ARG A 28 1.75 -9.65 3.03
N PHE A 29 1.74 -10.39 1.92
CA PHE A 29 2.44 -11.68 1.78
C PHE A 29 3.90 -11.53 1.32
N LEU A 30 4.41 -10.30 1.21
CA LEU A 30 5.78 -9.95 0.86
C LEU A 30 6.49 -9.34 2.08
N PRO A 31 6.90 -10.15 3.07
CA PRO A 31 7.35 -9.67 4.39
C PRO A 31 8.68 -8.89 4.39
N SER A 32 9.37 -8.83 3.26
CA SER A 32 10.59 -8.03 3.12
C SER A 32 10.33 -6.55 2.82
N LEU A 33 9.08 -6.17 2.56
CA LEU A 33 8.68 -4.81 2.23
C LEU A 33 8.15 -4.10 3.48
N LEU A 34 8.46 -2.81 3.59
CA LEU A 34 7.80 -1.86 4.47
C LEU A 34 6.65 -1.23 3.69
N LEU A 35 5.42 -1.45 4.15
CA LEU A 35 4.21 -1.12 3.43
C LEU A 35 3.51 0.08 4.07
N THR A 36 3.27 1.12 3.27
CA THR A 36 2.37 2.23 3.62
C THR A 36 1.12 2.11 2.77
N GLY A 37 -0.03 1.86 3.41
CA GLY A 37 -1.33 1.83 2.73
C GLY A 37 -2.01 3.20 2.81
N VAL A 38 -2.54 3.69 1.69
CA VAL A 38 -3.39 4.88 1.63
C VAL A 38 -4.72 4.55 0.99
N ASP A 39 -5.81 4.97 1.62
CA ASP A 39 -7.17 4.80 1.10
C ASP A 39 -8.03 6.00 1.51
N GLY A 40 -9.01 6.35 0.69
CA GLY A 40 -9.99 7.41 0.97
C GLY A 40 -11.18 6.95 1.80
N TYR A 41 -11.36 5.63 1.97
CA TYR A 41 -12.46 5.03 2.69
C TYR A 41 -12.03 4.53 4.07
N ALA A 42 -12.34 5.30 5.11
CA ALA A 42 -11.94 5.00 6.49
C ALA A 42 -12.33 3.58 6.98
N PRO A 43 -13.54 3.05 6.72
CA PRO A 43 -13.89 1.70 7.13
C PRO A 43 -12.97 0.61 6.55
N ALA A 44 -12.52 0.75 5.30
CA ALA A 44 -11.57 -0.19 4.71
C ALA A 44 -10.22 -0.16 5.44
N LEU A 45 -9.72 1.03 5.82
CA LEU A 45 -8.49 1.14 6.61
C LEU A 45 -8.62 0.56 8.00
N GLU A 46 -9.78 0.69 8.66
CA GLU A 46 -10.00 0.06 9.95
C GLU A 46 -9.93 -1.47 9.85
N GLU A 47 -10.54 -2.06 8.82
CA GLU A 47 -10.42 -3.49 8.54
C GLU A 47 -8.99 -3.89 8.17
N ALA A 48 -8.31 -3.09 7.35
CA ALA A 48 -6.91 -3.29 6.99
C ALA A 48 -6.00 -3.35 8.22
N ARG A 49 -6.19 -2.41 9.17
CA ARG A 49 -5.47 -2.37 10.46
C ARG A 49 -5.74 -3.61 11.30
N LYS A 50 -7.00 -4.06 11.40
CA LYS A 50 -7.35 -5.31 12.10
C LYS A 50 -6.66 -6.52 11.48
N ASN A 51 -6.56 -6.53 10.15
CA ASN A 51 -5.93 -7.59 9.36
C ASN A 51 -4.41 -7.48 9.24
N ARG A 52 -3.80 -6.40 9.76
CA ARG A 52 -2.36 -6.11 9.69
C ARG A 52 -1.80 -6.24 8.28
N THR A 53 -2.46 -5.61 7.31
CA THR A 53 -2.05 -5.69 5.89
C THR A 53 -0.86 -4.81 5.54
N HIS A 54 -0.64 -3.74 6.30
CA HIS A 54 0.44 -2.75 6.12
C HIS A 54 1.11 -2.41 7.46
N ASP A 55 2.27 -1.79 7.39
CA ASP A 55 3.00 -1.28 8.56
C ASP A 55 2.51 0.12 8.97
N GLU A 56 2.17 0.94 7.97
CA GLU A 56 1.59 2.27 8.16
C GLU A 56 0.29 2.39 7.34
N TYR A 57 -0.67 3.15 7.87
CA TYR A 57 -1.96 3.37 7.22
C TYR A 57 -2.32 4.84 7.31
N LEU A 58 -2.66 5.43 6.17
CA LEU A 58 -3.01 6.83 6.03
C LEU A 58 -4.41 6.92 5.42
N LEU A 59 -5.27 7.66 6.10
CA LEU A 59 -6.54 8.10 5.50
C LEU A 59 -6.20 9.25 4.56
N GLY A 60 -6.15 8.98 3.27
CA GLY A 60 -5.87 9.98 2.24
C GLY A 60 -7.17 10.35 1.56
N GLY A 61 -7.64 11.59 1.71
CA GLY A 61 -8.93 12.02 1.14
C GLY A 61 -9.04 11.71 -0.35
N ASP A 62 -8.45 12.56 -1.19
CA ASP A 62 -8.35 12.30 -2.62
C ASP A 62 -6.99 11.69 -2.95
N VAL A 63 -6.97 10.37 -3.13
CA VAL A 63 -5.77 9.61 -3.50
C VAL A 63 -5.27 9.94 -4.92
N THR A 64 -6.00 10.71 -5.73
CA THR A 64 -5.48 11.22 -7.01
C THR A 64 -4.47 12.36 -6.82
N HIS A 65 -4.41 12.95 -5.61
CA HIS A 65 -3.49 14.04 -5.25
C HIS A 65 -2.38 13.59 -4.29
N LEU A 66 -1.74 12.43 -4.55
CA LEU A 66 -0.70 11.86 -3.68
C LEU A 66 0.47 12.81 -3.37
N GLY A 67 0.85 13.69 -4.29
CA GLY A 67 1.94 14.65 -4.07
C GLY A 67 1.66 15.62 -2.91
N ALA A 68 0.39 15.94 -2.64
CA ALA A 68 0.00 16.75 -1.49
C ALA A 68 -0.02 15.93 -0.19
N LEU A 69 -0.30 14.63 -0.26
CA LEU A 69 -0.29 13.72 0.89
C LEU A 69 1.13 13.34 1.32
N PHE A 70 2.07 13.32 0.36
CA PHE A 70 3.44 12.87 0.56
C PHE A 70 4.46 13.85 -0.05
N PRO A 71 4.52 15.11 0.41
CA PRO A 71 5.39 16.12 -0.21
C PRO A 71 6.88 15.76 -0.13
N ASP A 72 7.31 15.16 0.99
CA ASP A 72 8.73 14.87 1.26
C ASP A 72 9.04 13.37 1.38
N ARG A 73 8.05 12.50 1.16
CA ARG A 73 8.26 11.03 1.26
C ARG A 73 8.62 10.44 -0.09
N ARG A 74 9.54 9.47 -0.05
CA ARG A 74 9.96 8.67 -1.20
C ARG A 74 9.74 7.20 -0.89
N PHE A 75 9.31 6.47 -1.90
CA PHE A 75 9.12 5.03 -1.86
C PHE A 75 9.89 4.43 -3.03
N ASP A 76 10.40 3.21 -2.86
CA ASP A 76 11.08 2.48 -3.94
C ASP A 76 10.09 2.07 -5.04
N ALA A 77 8.83 1.84 -4.66
CA ALA A 77 7.74 1.58 -5.58
C ALA A 77 6.41 2.17 -5.08
N CYS A 78 5.53 2.45 -6.03
CA CYS A 78 4.12 2.77 -5.80
C CYS A 78 3.29 1.71 -6.54
N VAL A 79 2.31 1.13 -5.85
CA VAL A 79 1.45 0.06 -6.36
C VAL A 79 0.00 0.53 -6.22
N ALA A 80 -0.79 0.30 -7.26
CA ALA A 80 -2.25 0.45 -7.24
C ALA A 80 -2.82 -0.81 -7.90
N LEU A 81 -3.55 -1.61 -7.14
CA LEU A 81 -4.17 -2.83 -7.61
C LEU A 81 -5.68 -2.66 -7.56
N ASP A 82 -6.36 -3.08 -8.62
CA ASP A 82 -7.82 -3.19 -8.61
C ASP A 82 -8.21 -4.55 -7.98
N GLY A 83 -9.26 -4.55 -7.17
CA GLY A 83 -9.65 -5.64 -6.27
C GLY A 83 -11.02 -6.24 -6.58
#